data_AF-A0A940ZIQ9-F1
#
_entry.id   AF-A0A940ZIQ9-F1
#
_cell.length_a   1.000
_cell.length_b   1.000
_cell.length_c   1.000
_cell.angle_alpha   90.00
_cell.angle_beta   90.00
_cell.angle_gamma   90.00
#
_symmetry.space_group_name_H-M   'P 1'
#
loop_
_entity.id
_entity.type
_entity.pdbx_description
1 polymer ?
#
loop_
_entity_poly.entity_id
_entity_poly.type
_entity_poly.pdbx_seq_one_letter_code
_entity_poly.pdbx_strand_id
1 'polypeptide(L)'
;MKRAYEEFDELIDALRGQSLNTPANRLHSLLHETAWTTGSEFLGELGNEIRKIRKQHGRELDSQTREKIRICLSGIDKVSSPTIWVRLADLIRR
;
A
#
# COMPACT_ATOMS: atom_id res chain seq x y z
N MET A 1 7.90 0.66 18.88
CA MET A 1 6.56 0.16 18.56
C MET A 1 6.29 0.57 17.12
N LYS A 2 6.34 -0.36 16.17
CA LYS A 2 6.15 -0.06 14.75
C LYS A 2 4.71 0.41 14.56
N ARG A 3 4.47 1.63 14.04
CA ARG A 3 3.10 2.10 13.80
C ARG A 3 2.49 1.22 12.71
N ALA A 4 1.20 0.91 12.84
CA ALA A 4 0.47 0.32 11.72
C ALA A 4 0.59 1.29 10.54
N TYR A 5 1.01 0.78 9.38
CA TYR A 5 1.16 1.52 8.12
C TYR A 5 2.38 2.43 7.95
N GLU A 6 3.42 2.29 8.78
CA GLU A 6 4.66 3.09 8.69
C GLU A 6 5.28 3.07 7.28
N GLU A 7 5.26 1.93 6.60
CA GLU A 7 5.81 1.81 5.24
C GLU A 7 5.06 2.66 4.20
N PHE A 8 3.76 2.90 4.42
CA PHE A 8 2.93 3.72 3.52
C PHE A 8 3.12 5.21 3.80
N ASP A 9 3.23 5.61 5.06
CA ASP A 9 3.57 6.99 5.43
C ASP A 9 4.95 7.38 4.88
N GLU A 10 5.92 6.48 5.00
CA GLU A 10 7.24 6.62 4.41
C GLU A 10 7.21 6.79 2.88
N LEU A 11 6.29 6.12 2.19
CA LEU A 11 6.09 6.28 0.74
C LEU A 11 5.47 7.65 0.43
N ILE A 12 4.49 8.10 1.21
CA ILE A 12 3.87 9.43 1.05
C ILE A 12 4.92 10.53 1.17
N ASP A 13 5.78 10.45 2.18
CA ASP A 13 6.85 11.43 2.38
C ASP A 13 7.89 11.40 1.25
N ALA A 14 8.25 10.21 0.76
CA ALA A 14 9.15 10.07 -0.39
C ALA A 14 8.57 10.69 -1.68
N LEU A 15 7.26 10.55 -1.90
CA LEU A 15 6.57 11.17 -3.03
C LEU A 15 6.53 12.70 -2.92
N ARG A 16 6.26 13.24 -1.72
CA ARG A 16 6.32 14.68 -1.44
C ARG A 16 7.72 15.24 -1.68
N GLY A 17 8.74 14.52 -1.24
CA GLY A 17 10.15 14.89 -1.47
C GLY A 17 10.53 15.02 -2.95
N GLN A 18 9.80 14.34 -3.84
CA GLN A 18 9.98 14.43 -5.29
C GLN A 18 8.95 15.33 -5.99
N SER A 19 8.28 16.21 -5.24
CA SER A 19 7.24 17.11 -5.76
C SER A 19 6.01 16.40 -6.34
N LEU A 20 5.83 15.10 -6.06
CA LEU A 20 4.66 14.32 -6.46
C LEU A 20 3.53 14.49 -5.42
N ASN A 21 3.16 15.75 -5.15
CA ASN A 21 2.22 16.11 -4.08
C ASN A 21 0.81 15.58 -4.33
N THR A 22 0.33 15.62 -5.58
CA THR A 22 -1.00 15.11 -5.95
C THR A 22 -1.18 13.62 -5.62
N PRO A 23 -0.32 12.71 -6.10
CA PRO A 23 -0.44 11.30 -5.71
C PRO A 23 -0.15 11.05 -4.22
N ALA A 24 0.76 11.81 -3.60
CA ALA A 24 1.02 11.70 -2.16
C ALA A 24 -0.21 12.05 -1.32
N ASN A 25 -0.92 13.13 -1.67
CA ASN A 25 -2.14 13.54 -0.97
C ASN A 25 -3.26 12.52 -1.17
N ARG A 26 -3.41 11.94 -2.36
CA ARG A 26 -4.38 10.85 -2.58
C ARG A 26 -4.10 9.65 -1.70
N LEU A 27 -2.84 9.19 -1.64
CA LEU A 27 -2.46 8.10 -0.75
C LEU A 27 -2.72 8.45 0.72
N HIS A 28 -2.41 9.67 1.14
CA HIS A 28 -2.67 10.14 2.50
C HIS A 28 -4.16 10.10 2.83
N SER A 29 -5.02 10.62 1.96
CA SER A 29 -6.48 10.59 2.17
C SER A 29 -7.01 9.16 2.23
N LEU A 30 -6.57 8.27 1.33
CA LEU A 30 -6.94 6.85 1.37
C LEU A 30 -6.53 6.17 2.68
N LEU A 31 -5.38 6.55 3.23
CA LEU A 31 -4.82 5.93 4.43
C LEU A 31 -5.43 6.45 5.74
N HIS A 32 -5.67 7.76 5.82
CA HIS A 32 -5.98 8.44 7.09
C HIS A 32 -7.35 9.11 7.14
N GLU A 33 -7.95 9.45 6.00
CA GLU A 33 -9.16 10.29 5.94
C GLU A 33 -10.40 9.51 5.45
N THR A 34 -10.20 8.42 4.72
CA THR A 34 -11.30 7.59 4.21
C THR A 34 -11.75 6.57 5.25
N ALA A 35 -13.05 6.58 5.56
CA ALA A 35 -13.68 5.52 6.33
C ALA A 35 -13.93 4.30 5.42
N TRP A 36 -13.31 3.18 5.76
CA TRP A 36 -13.43 1.93 5.00
C TRP A 36 -14.43 0.99 5.63
N THR A 37 -15.30 0.41 4.79
CA THR A 37 -16.29 -0.59 5.20
C THR A 37 -15.67 -1.97 5.44
N THR A 38 -14.64 -2.33 4.65
CA THR A 38 -13.89 -3.58 4.83
C THR A 38 -12.38 -3.37 4.65
N GLY A 39 -11.58 -4.21 5.32
CA GLY A 39 -10.13 -4.21 5.13
C GLY A 39 -9.70 -4.63 3.71
N SER A 40 -10.50 -5.44 3.02
CA SER A 40 -10.24 -5.84 1.63
C SER A 40 -10.46 -4.70 0.65
N GLU A 41 -11.50 -3.88 0.82
CA GLU A 41 -11.72 -2.68 0.00
C GLU A 41 -10.60 -1.67 0.21
N PHE A 42 -10.24 -1.42 1.48
CA PHE A 42 -9.11 -0.57 1.83
C PHE A 42 -7.81 -1.01 1.13
N LEU A 43 -7.42 -2.28 1.29
CA LEU A 43 -6.18 -2.80 0.70
C LEU A 43 -6.23 -2.80 -0.84
N GLY A 44 -7.40 -3.06 -1.41
CA GLY A 44 -7.62 -3.02 -2.86
C GLY A 44 -7.40 -1.62 -3.44
N GLU A 45 -8.06 -0.62 -2.88
CA GLU A 45 -7.94 0.78 -3.32
C GLU A 45 -6.53 1.33 -3.08
N LEU A 46 -5.93 1.05 -1.92
CA LEU A 46 -4.56 1.45 -1.62
C LEU A 46 -3.57 0.83 -2.61
N GLY A 47 -3.71 -0.46 -2.91
CA GLY A 47 -2.87 -1.14 -3.91
C GLY A 47 -3.05 -0.59 -5.31
N ASN A 48 -4.29 -0.22 -5.69
CA ASN A 48 -4.58 0.37 -6.98
C ASN A 48 -3.93 1.73 -7.17
N GLU A 49 -4.00 2.62 -6.18
CA GLU A 49 -3.38 3.94 -6.26
C GLU A 49 -1.84 3.83 -6.32
N ILE A 50 -1.23 2.93 -5.54
CA ILE A 50 0.23 2.68 -5.62
C ILE A 50 0.65 2.15 -6.99
N ARG A 51 -0.10 1.20 -7.58
CA ARG A 51 0.17 0.68 -8.93
C ARG A 51 0.03 1.77 -9.99
N LYS A 52 -0.94 2.67 -9.83
CA LYS A 52 -1.16 3.81 -10.71
C LYS A 52 0.00 4.80 -10.65
N ILE A 53 0.50 5.12 -9.46
CA ILE A 53 1.69 5.96 -9.26
C ILE A 53 2.90 5.34 -9.97
N ARG A 54 3.15 4.04 -9.75
CA ARG A 54 4.23 3.31 -10.44
C ARG A 54 4.10 3.37 -11.95
N LYS A 55 2.88 3.25 -12.49
CA LYS A 55 2.61 3.30 -13.94
C LYS A 55 2.82 4.70 -14.52
N GLN A 56 2.38 5.74 -13.82
CA GLN A 56 2.39 7.13 -14.32
C GLN A 56 3.76 7.80 -14.14
N HIS A 57 4.40 7.61 -12.99
CA HIS A 57 5.61 8.34 -12.61
C HIS A 57 6.85 7.44 -12.49
N GLY A 58 6.75 6.14 -12.78
CA GLY A 58 7.82 5.17 -12.48
C GLY A 58 9.21 5.51 -13.04
N ARG A 59 9.28 6.25 -14.16
CA ARG A 59 10.54 6.71 -14.76
C ARG A 59 11.17 7.89 -14.00
N GLU A 60 10.36 8.72 -13.38
CA GLU A 60 10.75 9.93 -12.63
C GLU A 60 11.12 9.60 -11.18
N LEU A 61 10.59 8.50 -10.64
CA LEU A 61 10.88 8.07 -9.28
C LEU A 61 12.35 7.68 -9.10
N ASP A 62 12.96 8.10 -8.01
CA ASP A 62 14.27 7.61 -7.59
C ASP A 62 14.25 6.14 -7.15
N SER A 63 15.43 5.55 -6.97
CA SER A 63 15.57 4.15 -6.58
C SER A 63 14.95 3.85 -5.21
N GLN A 64 15.07 4.78 -4.26
CA GLN A 64 14.54 4.62 -2.90
C GLN A 64 13.00 4.56 -2.90
N THR A 65 12.35 5.38 -3.71
CA THR A 65 10.89 5.47 -3.79
C THR A 65 10.32 4.30 -4.55
N ARG A 66 11.00 3.82 -5.60
CA ARG A 66 10.65 2.56 -6.26
C ARG A 66 10.71 1.39 -5.30
N GLU A 67 11.69 1.35 -4.41
CA GLU A 67 11.80 0.30 -3.40
C GLU A 67 10.68 0.39 -2.36
N LYS A 68 10.33 1.60 -1.88
CA LYS A 68 9.17 1.80 -0.99
C LYS A 68 7.86 1.34 -1.63
N ILE A 69 7.64 1.65 -2.92
CA ILE A 69 6.50 1.13 -3.70
C ILE A 69 6.50 -0.40 -3.72
N ARG A 70 7.66 -1.03 -3.95
CA ARG A 70 7.79 -2.49 -3.99
C ARG A 70 7.44 -3.12 -2.64
N ILE A 71 7.95 -2.54 -1.55
CA ILE A 71 7.68 -2.99 -0.17
C ILE A 71 6.19 -2.90 0.13
N CYS A 72 5.56 -1.75 -0.15
CA CYS A 72 4.14 -1.54 0.08
C CYS A 72 3.27 -2.53 -0.70
N LEU A 73 3.52 -2.71 -2.00
CA LEU A 73 2.77 -3.66 -2.83
C LEU A 73 2.97 -5.10 -2.35
N SER A 74 4.19 -5.48 -1.97
CA SER A 74 4.45 -6.82 -1.41
C SER A 74 3.71 -7.04 -0.08
N GLY A 75 3.60 -6.01 0.75
CA GLY A 75 2.81 -6.06 1.99
C GLY A 75 1.33 -6.31 1.71
N ILE A 76 0.76 -5.55 0.76
CA ILE A 76 -0.65 -5.71 0.34
C ILE A 76 -0.89 -7.12 -0.22
N ASP A 77 -0.04 -7.60 -1.13
CA ASP A 77 -0.22 -8.90 -1.77
C ASP A 77 -0.14 -10.06 -0.78
N LYS A 78 0.71 -9.95 0.27
CA LYS A 78 0.81 -10.96 1.35
C LYS A 78 -0.47 -11.04 2.17
N VAL A 79 -1.07 -9.89 2.51
CA VAL A 79 -2.31 -9.83 3.30
C VAL A 79 -3.52 -10.22 2.46
N SER A 80 -3.52 -9.88 1.18
CA SER A 80 -4.59 -10.17 0.23
C SER A 80 -4.58 -11.61 -0.30
N SER A 81 -3.54 -12.41 0.00
CA SER A 81 -3.44 -13.78 -0.50
C SER A 81 -4.47 -14.70 0.20
N PRO A 82 -5.39 -15.33 -0.56
CA PRO A 82 -6.36 -16.29 0.00
C PRO A 82 -5.69 -17.48 0.69
N THR A 83 -4.45 -17.80 0.34
CA THR A 83 -3.74 -19.00 0.80
C THR A 83 -3.49 -19.01 2.30
N ILE A 84 -3.36 -17.84 2.95
CA ILE A 84 -3.17 -17.75 4.41
C ILE A 84 -4.48 -18.08 5.15
N TRP A 85 -5.62 -17.57 4.64
CA TRP A 85 -6.95 -17.83 5.21
C TRP A 85 -7.43 -19.26 4.94
N VAL A 86 -7.15 -19.80 3.75
CA VAL A 86 -7.46 -21.20 3.40
C VAL A 86 -6.66 -22.17 4.28
N ARG A 87 -5.37 -21.93 4.51
CA ARG A 87 -4.55 -22.79 5.39
C ARG A 87 -4.95 -22.72 6.85
N LEU A 88 -5.36 -21.56 7.36
CA LEU A 88 -5.89 -21.44 8.73
C LEU A 88 -7.27 -22.10 8.88
N ALA A 89 -8.14 -21.99 7.87
CA ALA A 89 -9.43 -22.66 7.86
C ALA A 89 -9.30 -24.20 7.77
N ASP A 90 -8.32 -24.72 7.03
CA ASP A 90 -8.02 -26.15 6.95
C ASP A 90 -7.38 -26.71 8.23
N LEU A 91 -6.67 -25.88 9.00
CA LEU A 91 -6.05 -26.30 10.27
C LEU A 91 -7.06 -26.34 11.43
N ILE A 92 -8.08 -25.47 11.41
CA ILE A 92 -9.14 -25.43 12.44
C ILE A 92 -10.20 -26.52 12.22
N ARG A 93 -10.31 -27.06 10.99
CA ARG A 93 -11.21 -28.17 10.64
C ARG A 93 -10.59 -29.58 10.78
N ARG A 94 -9.41 -29.71 11.40
CA ARG A 94 -8.77 -31.00 11.71
C ARG A 94 -8.71 -31.24 13.20
#